data_AF-A0A1H3KIP7-F1
#
_entry.id   AF-A0A1H3KIP7-F1
#
_cell.length_a   1.000
_cell.length_b   1.000
_cell.length_c   1.000
_cell.angle_alpha   90.00
_cell.angle_beta   90.00
_cell.angle_gamma   90.00
#
_symmetry.space_group_name_H-M   'P 1'
#
loop_
_entity.id
_entity.type
_entity.pdbx_description
1 polymer ?
#
loop_
_entity_poly.entity_id
_entity_poly.type
_entity_poly.pdbx_seq_one_letter_code
_entity_poly.pdbx_strand_id
1 'polypeptide(L)'
;MVTFMHGLRVIAYLLHRLAFVTVVCAALGAVVYTALCAFNFMPWLEIPLSLSGRPIESAGLWVQSSLTGLAVLLVFFLPSNKRILALENSHRSFQLGMHDVARAYHHAHAADRADAFKLSSEFDSVRERLVYLRNHPDLGSLEPDVLEAAAQMSHISKELANIYSDDALARARDFLRQRQTEVDNFNSRINTAKLVATELKHWLHEVELEESVAASQLERLRDELHEVLPELGKIAMVEVEAERDTITRLPRAAE
;
A
#
# COMPACT_ATOMS: atom_id res chain seq x y z
N MET A 1 -8.59 27.13 -8.40
CA MET A 1 -8.60 26.34 -7.14
C MET A 1 -7.52 25.26 -7.12
N VAL A 2 -7.37 24.46 -8.19
CA VAL A 2 -6.37 23.38 -8.30
C VAL A 2 -4.91 23.87 -8.19
N THR A 3 -4.55 24.98 -8.84
CA THR A 3 -3.19 25.55 -8.79
C THR A 3 -2.78 26.03 -7.39
N PHE A 4 -3.72 26.57 -6.63
CA PHE A 4 -3.50 27.02 -5.25
C PHE A 4 -3.24 25.84 -4.30
N MET A 5 -4.02 24.75 -4.46
CA MET A 5 -3.82 23.52 -3.69
C MET A 5 -2.48 22.84 -4.04
N HIS A 6 -2.01 22.93 -5.28
CA HIS A 6 -0.68 22.46 -5.66
C HIS A 6 0.43 23.29 -4.99
N GLY A 7 0.32 24.62 -4.99
CA GLY A 7 1.26 25.50 -4.29
C GLY A 7 1.39 25.17 -2.80
N LEU A 8 0.27 24.97 -2.11
CA LEU A 8 0.26 24.61 -0.70
C LEU A 8 0.95 23.26 -0.41
N ARG A 9 0.76 22.26 -1.28
CA ARG A 9 1.43 20.95 -1.16
C ARG A 9 2.94 21.06 -1.34
N VAL A 10 3.40 21.86 -2.30
CA VAL A 10 4.84 22.09 -2.53
C VAL A 10 5.47 22.79 -1.32
N ILE A 11 4.80 23.80 -0.76
CA ILE A 11 5.27 24.49 0.45
C ILE A 11 5.35 23.51 1.64
N ALA A 12 4.29 22.72 1.87
CA ALA A 12 4.28 21.72 2.93
C ALA A 12 5.41 20.68 2.76
N TYR A 13 5.66 20.23 1.53
CA TYR A 13 6.77 19.32 1.22
C TYR A 13 8.14 19.94 1.55
N LEU A 14 8.38 21.18 1.14
CA LEU A 14 9.63 21.89 1.42
C LEU A 14 9.84 22.11 2.92
N LEU A 15 8.80 22.53 3.64
CA LEU A 15 8.84 22.71 5.09
C LEU A 15 9.14 21.40 5.83
N HIS A 16 8.51 20.30 5.41
CA HIS A 16 8.73 18.99 6.03
C HIS A 16 10.15 18.45 5.77
N ARG A 17 10.71 18.71 4.58
CA ARG A 17 12.10 18.37 4.26
C ARG A 17 13.09 19.21 5.06
N LEU A 18 12.84 20.51 5.18
CA LEU A 18 13.65 21.41 6.00
C LEU A 18 13.65 20.96 7.46
N ALA A 19 12.47 20.70 8.03
CA ALA A 19 12.33 20.23 9.41
C ALA A 19 13.08 18.90 9.65
N PHE A 20 13.03 17.97 8.70
CA PHE A 20 13.77 16.72 8.80
C PHE A 20 15.29 16.95 8.81
N VAL A 21 15.79 17.79 7.89
CA VAL A 21 17.23 18.12 7.84
C VAL A 21 17.67 18.79 9.14
N THR A 22 16.88 19.71 9.67
CA THR A 22 17.22 20.38 10.94
C THR A 22 17.29 19.41 12.11
N VAL A 23 16.38 18.43 12.19
CA VAL A 23 16.39 17.42 13.26
C VAL A 23 17.60 16.50 13.13
N VAL A 24 17.95 16.07 11.92
CA VAL A 24 19.13 15.23 11.67
C VAL A 24 20.42 15.97 12.02
N CYS A 25 20.56 17.23 11.59
CA CYS A 25 21.72 18.06 11.94
C CYS A 25 21.84 18.28 13.45
N ALA A 26 20.72 18.54 14.14
CA ALA A 26 20.70 18.70 15.60
C ALA A 26 21.11 17.40 16.32
N ALA A 27 20.60 16.25 15.88
CA ALA A 27 20.96 14.95 16.45
C ALA A 27 22.45 14.62 16.23
N LEU A 28 22.98 14.86 15.03
CA LEU A 28 24.41 14.69 14.75
C LEU A 28 25.27 15.61 15.62
N GLY A 29 24.87 16.87 15.78
CA GLY A 29 25.54 17.81 16.67
C GLY A 29 25.56 17.32 18.13
N ALA A 30 24.42 16.84 18.63
CA ALA A 30 24.31 16.30 19.98
C ALA A 30 25.19 15.05 20.20
N VAL A 31 25.25 14.15 19.21
CA VAL A 31 26.12 12.97 19.24
C VAL A 31 27.60 13.36 19.24
N VAL A 32 28.01 14.26 18.35
CA VAL A 32 29.40 14.74 18.28
C VAL A 32 29.80 15.42 19.58
N TYR A 33 28.94 16.30 20.11
CA TYR A 33 29.21 16.98 21.38
C TYR A 33 29.34 15.98 22.53
N THR A 34 28.44 15.01 22.62
CA THR A 34 28.49 13.95 23.65
C THR A 34 29.76 13.08 23.52
N ALA A 35 30.19 12.79 22.29
CA ALA A 35 31.43 12.06 22.05
C ALA A 35 32.67 12.88 22.47
N LEU A 36 32.71 14.18 22.16
CA LEU A 36 33.80 15.07 22.58
C LEU A 36 33.88 15.18 24.10
N CYS A 37 32.75 15.22 24.80
CA CYS A 37 32.71 15.16 26.26
C CYS A 37 33.24 13.82 26.81
N ALA A 38 32.89 12.70 26.16
CA ALA A 38 33.37 11.38 26.55
C ALA A 38 34.89 11.21 26.38
N PHE A 39 35.47 11.80 25.32
CA PHE A 39 36.93 11.84 25.10
C PHE A 39 37.65 12.95 25.89
N ASN A 40 36.94 13.67 26.76
CA ASN A 40 37.49 14.74 27.59
C ASN A 40 38.06 15.94 26.79
N PHE A 41 37.60 16.13 25.55
CA PHE A 41 37.94 17.29 24.73
C PHE A 41 37.08 18.52 25.06
N MET A 42 35.90 18.31 25.67
CA MET A 42 34.92 19.35 26.01
C MET A 42 34.27 19.05 27.36
N PRO A 43 33.94 20.04 28.20
CA PRO A 43 33.22 19.78 29.46
C PRO A 43 31.80 19.29 29.20
N TRP A 44 31.28 18.48 30.13
CA TRP A 44 29.88 18.08 30.17
C TRP A 44 28.98 19.27 30.50
N LEU A 45 27.71 19.22 30.08
CA LEU A 45 26.74 20.27 30.37
C LEU A 45 26.47 20.40 31.88
N GLU A 46 26.67 21.59 32.47
CA GLU A 46 26.41 21.81 33.89
C GLU A 46 24.95 22.17 34.14
N ILE A 47 24.19 21.26 34.76
CA ILE A 47 22.79 21.47 35.13
C ILE A 47 22.63 21.24 36.64
N PRO A 48 22.29 22.28 37.43
CA PRO A 48 22.05 22.13 38.86
C PRO A 48 20.67 21.50 39.08
N LEU A 49 20.65 20.17 39.21
CA LEU A 49 19.45 19.40 39.54
C LEU A 49 19.53 18.90 40.99
N SER A 50 18.45 19.05 41.74
CA SER A 50 18.31 18.51 43.08
C SER A 50 17.01 17.72 43.21
N LEU A 51 17.05 16.62 43.96
CA LEU A 51 15.89 15.80 44.25
C LEU A 51 15.74 15.68 45.77
N SER A 52 14.59 16.10 46.30
CA SER A 52 14.33 16.13 47.74
C SER A 52 15.43 16.87 48.55
N GLY A 53 15.95 17.97 47.99
CA GLY A 53 16.98 18.79 48.64
C GLY A 53 18.40 18.22 48.58
N ARG A 54 18.62 17.06 47.94
CA ARG A 54 19.96 16.52 47.67
C ARG A 54 20.38 16.85 46.24
N PRO A 55 21.56 17.45 46.00
CA PRO A 55 22.05 17.67 44.65
C PRO A 55 22.32 16.32 43.99
N ILE A 56 21.92 16.19 42.72
CA ILE A 56 22.23 15.01 41.90
C ILE A 56 23.62 15.24 41.30
N GLU A 57 24.58 14.42 41.74
CA GLU A 57 25.92 14.42 41.15
C GLU A 57 25.85 14.00 39.67
N SER A 58 26.63 14.67 38.83
CA SER A 58 26.72 14.37 37.40
C SER A 58 25.37 14.45 36.65
N ALA A 59 24.41 15.25 37.12
CA ALA A 59 23.12 15.42 36.46
C ALA A 59 23.24 15.81 34.97
N GLY A 60 24.24 16.63 34.66
CA GLY A 60 24.64 16.99 33.31
C GLY A 60 24.87 15.82 32.37
N LEU A 61 25.68 14.85 32.82
CA LEU A 61 26.01 13.63 32.08
C LEU A 61 24.74 12.87 31.70
N TRP A 62 23.86 12.65 32.68
CA TRP A 62 22.62 11.90 32.51
C TRP A 62 21.65 12.59 31.55
N VAL A 63 21.44 13.89 31.73
CA VAL A 63 20.54 14.68 30.89
C VAL A 63 21.07 14.76 29.46
N GLN A 64 22.35 15.08 29.28
CA GLN A 64 22.97 15.16 27.97
C GLN A 64 22.92 13.82 27.22
N SER A 65 23.28 12.72 27.90
CA SER A 65 23.26 11.39 27.29
C SER A 65 21.83 10.95 26.93
N SER A 66 20.86 11.22 27.80
CA SER A 66 19.44 10.91 27.55
C SER A 66 18.87 11.72 26.39
N LEU A 67 19.18 13.02 26.32
CA LEU A 67 18.75 13.90 25.24
C LEU A 67 19.34 13.47 23.90
N THR A 68 20.63 13.12 23.88
CA THR A 68 21.30 12.59 22.69
C THR A 68 20.69 11.26 22.25
N GLY A 69 20.41 10.35 23.19
CA GLY A 69 19.72 9.09 22.90
C GLY A 69 18.33 9.31 22.29
N LEU A 70 17.55 10.23 22.85
CA LEU A 70 16.23 10.60 22.34
C LEU A 70 16.32 11.20 20.92
N ALA A 71 17.29 12.08 20.67
CA ALA A 71 17.51 12.66 19.36
C ALA A 71 17.84 11.60 18.30
N VAL A 72 18.69 10.62 18.65
CA VAL A 72 19.01 9.48 17.78
C VAL A 72 17.77 8.63 17.49
N LEU A 73 16.96 8.30 18.51
CA LEU A 73 15.71 7.55 18.32
C LEU A 73 14.73 8.27 17.39
N LEU A 74 14.59 9.59 17.52
CA LEU A 74 13.75 10.40 16.62
C LEU A 74 14.23 10.33 15.16
N VAL A 75 15.55 10.33 14.93
CA VAL A 75 16.10 10.17 13.58
C VAL A 75 15.80 8.80 12.99
N PHE A 76 15.79 7.72 13.79
CA PHE A 76 15.40 6.38 13.31
C PHE A 76 13.89 6.23 13.11
N PHE A 77 13.07 6.93 13.89
CA PHE A 77 11.60 6.85 13.80
C PHE A 77 11.03 7.61 12.58
N LEU A 78 11.61 8.77 12.23
CA LEU A 78 11.12 9.62 11.13
C LEU A 78 11.08 8.95 9.74
N PRO A 79 12.11 8.20 9.29
CA PRO A 79 12.08 7.45 8.03
C PRO A 79 11.01 6.36 7.99
N SER A 80 10.75 5.69 9.12
CA SER A 80 9.74 4.62 9.21
C SER A 80 8.34 5.16 8.97
N ASN A 81 8.01 6.34 9.51
CA ASN A 81 6.71 6.98 9.25
C ASN A 81 6.55 7.40 7.78
N LYS A 82 7.63 7.86 7.12
CA LYS A 82 7.58 8.16 5.68
C LYS A 82 7.34 6.91 4.85
N ARG A 83 7.96 5.79 5.21
CA ARG A 83 7.76 4.51 4.51
C ARG A 83 6.33 3.99 4.70
N ILE A 84 5.77 4.08 5.90
CA ILE A 84 4.39 3.70 6.22
C ILE A 84 3.40 4.60 5.45
N LEU A 85 3.59 5.92 5.48
CA LEU A 85 2.73 6.86 4.76
C LEU A 85 2.86 6.72 3.23
N ALA A 86 4.03 6.33 2.72
CA ALA A 86 4.23 5.99 1.32
C ALA A 86 3.53 4.67 0.95
N LEU A 87 3.50 3.68 1.83
CA LEU A 87 2.73 2.44 1.65
C LEU A 87 1.23 2.73 1.62
N GLU A 88 0.72 3.56 2.55
CA GLU A 88 -0.69 3.96 2.58
C GLU A 88 -1.10 4.78 1.35
N ASN A 89 -0.26 5.74 0.93
CA ASN A 89 -0.52 6.51 -0.29
C ASN A 89 -0.34 5.68 -1.56
N SER A 90 0.61 4.74 -1.59
CA SER A 90 0.79 3.79 -2.70
C SER A 90 -0.45 2.92 -2.86
N HIS A 91 -0.99 2.40 -1.75
CA HIS A 91 -2.23 1.63 -1.74
C HIS A 91 -3.45 2.47 -2.18
N ARG A 92 -3.45 3.78 -1.91
CA ARG A 92 -4.47 4.73 -2.37
C ARG A 92 -4.30 5.14 -3.85
N SER A 93 -3.06 5.27 -4.34
CA SER A 93 -2.76 5.57 -5.75
C SER A 93 -2.90 4.35 -6.66
N PHE A 94 -2.85 3.14 -6.10
CA PHE A 94 -3.14 1.90 -6.83
C PHE A 94 -4.62 1.76 -7.17
N GLN A 95 -5.49 2.58 -6.58
CA GLN A 95 -6.73 2.98 -7.25
C GLN A 95 -6.38 3.95 -8.38
N LEU A 96 -5.71 3.43 -9.41
CA LEU A 96 -5.74 4.01 -10.75
C LEU A 96 -7.19 4.34 -11.05
N GLY A 97 -7.52 5.63 -11.10
CA GLY A 97 -8.87 6.05 -11.42
C GLY A 97 -9.22 5.46 -12.78
N MET A 98 -10.40 4.83 -12.89
CA MET A 98 -10.93 4.27 -14.14
C MET A 98 -10.77 5.23 -15.34
N HIS A 99 -10.74 6.54 -15.06
CA HIS A 99 -10.53 7.60 -16.02
C HIS A 99 -9.11 7.66 -16.65
N ASP A 100 -8.04 7.40 -15.89
CA ASP A 100 -6.67 7.37 -16.41
C ASP A 100 -6.40 6.09 -17.21
N VAL A 101 -6.97 4.96 -16.78
CA VAL A 101 -6.97 3.70 -17.54
C VAL A 101 -7.72 3.88 -18.85
N ALA A 102 -8.93 4.46 -18.82
CA ALA A 102 -9.71 4.73 -20.03
C ALA A 102 -8.99 5.69 -20.99
N ARG A 103 -8.31 6.72 -20.47
CA ARG A 103 -7.55 7.68 -21.28
C ARG A 103 -6.34 7.04 -21.95
N ALA A 104 -5.57 6.26 -21.21
CA ALA A 104 -4.43 5.51 -21.75
C ALA A 104 -4.89 4.49 -22.80
N TYR A 105 -6.00 3.79 -22.53
CA TYR A 105 -6.61 2.84 -23.46
C TYR A 105 -7.09 3.53 -24.76
N HIS A 106 -7.74 4.69 -24.66
CA HIS A 106 -8.13 5.48 -25.82
C HIS A 106 -6.94 5.97 -26.65
N HIS A 107 -5.86 6.40 -26.00
CA HIS A 107 -4.68 6.91 -26.70
C HIS A 107 -3.91 5.80 -27.42
N ALA A 108 -3.80 4.61 -26.82
CA ALA A 108 -3.22 3.44 -27.45
C ALA A 108 -4.05 2.96 -28.65
N HIS A 109 -5.39 2.90 -28.51
CA HIS A 109 -6.29 2.47 -29.60
C HIS A 109 -6.55 3.52 -30.69
N ALA A 110 -6.25 4.79 -30.45
CA ALA A 110 -6.26 5.81 -31.49
C ALA A 110 -5.01 5.70 -32.38
N ALA A 111 -3.85 5.41 -31.78
CA ALA A 111 -2.60 5.19 -32.52
C ALA A 111 -2.65 3.91 -33.38
N ASP A 112 -3.13 2.79 -32.80
CA ASP A 112 -3.26 1.51 -33.52
C ASP A 112 -4.22 1.59 -34.71
N ARG A 113 -5.34 2.32 -34.56
CA ARG A 113 -6.30 2.54 -35.65
C ARG A 113 -5.76 3.45 -36.75
N ALA A 114 -4.77 4.29 -36.48
CA ALA A 114 -4.14 5.12 -37.50
C ALA A 114 -3.07 4.36 -38.30
N ASP A 115 -2.38 3.40 -37.68
CA ASP A 115 -1.27 2.66 -38.30
C ASP A 115 -1.71 1.38 -39.05
N ALA A 116 -2.73 0.67 -38.57
CA ALA A 116 -3.19 -0.57 -39.22
C ALA A 116 -3.69 -0.35 -40.67
N PHE A 117 -4.29 0.81 -40.96
CA PHE A 117 -4.74 1.16 -42.33
C PHE A 117 -3.64 1.73 -43.22
N LYS A 118 -2.56 2.28 -42.64
CA LYS A 118 -1.40 2.77 -43.41
C LYS A 118 -0.53 1.63 -43.92
N LEU A 119 -0.38 0.54 -43.17
CA LEU A 119 0.36 -0.63 -43.67
C LEU A 119 -0.27 -1.16 -44.97
N SER A 120 -1.58 -1.40 -45.03
CA SER A 120 -2.18 -1.98 -46.24
C SER A 120 -1.96 -1.12 -47.50
N SER A 121 -2.06 0.22 -47.40
CA SER A 121 -1.82 1.13 -48.52
C SER A 121 -0.35 1.23 -48.94
N GLU A 122 0.57 1.23 -47.98
CA GLU A 122 2.02 1.22 -48.29
C GLU A 122 2.41 -0.11 -48.95
N PHE A 123 1.80 -1.22 -48.56
CA PHE A 123 2.08 -2.55 -49.13
C PHE A 123 1.53 -2.71 -50.56
N ASP A 124 0.35 -2.17 -50.87
CA ASP A 124 -0.15 -2.11 -52.25
C ASP A 124 0.79 -1.29 -53.15
N SER A 125 1.34 -0.18 -52.63
CA SER A 125 2.33 0.65 -53.35
C SER A 125 3.65 -0.09 -53.60
N VAL A 126 4.09 -0.92 -52.64
CA VAL A 126 5.29 -1.75 -52.77
C VAL A 126 5.05 -2.91 -53.75
N ARG A 127 3.87 -3.54 -53.72
CA ARG A 127 3.47 -4.58 -54.68
C ARG A 127 3.47 -4.04 -56.12
N GLU A 128 2.86 -2.87 -56.33
CA GLU A 128 2.84 -2.21 -57.63
C GLU A 128 4.25 -1.89 -58.13
N ARG A 129 5.13 -1.42 -57.23
CA ARG A 129 6.54 -1.15 -57.53
C ARG A 129 7.33 -2.43 -57.86
N LEU A 130 7.07 -3.55 -57.19
CA LEU A 130 7.70 -4.84 -57.51
C LEU A 130 7.23 -5.40 -58.86
N VAL A 131 5.94 -5.24 -59.19
CA VAL A 131 5.40 -5.60 -60.51
C VAL A 131 6.02 -4.73 -61.62
N TYR A 132 6.21 -3.44 -61.36
CA TYR A 132 6.90 -2.52 -62.26
C TYR A 132 8.37 -2.91 -62.47
N LEU A 133 9.11 -3.22 -61.39
CA LEU A 133 10.51 -3.65 -61.46
C LEU A 133 10.70 -4.98 -62.20
N ARG A 134 9.79 -5.93 -62.00
CA ARG A 134 9.79 -7.23 -62.70
C ARG A 134 9.59 -7.10 -64.21
N ASN A 135 8.78 -6.14 -64.66
CA ASN A 135 8.45 -5.95 -66.08
C ASN A 135 9.40 -4.96 -66.79
N HIS A 136 10.43 -4.46 -66.09
CA HIS A 136 11.34 -3.45 -66.62
C HIS A 136 12.47 -4.10 -67.44
N PRO A 137 12.73 -3.65 -68.69
CA PRO A 137 13.60 -4.34 -69.65
C PRO A 137 15.07 -4.49 -69.23
N ASP A 138 15.56 -3.62 -68.33
CA ASP A 138 16.96 -3.61 -67.87
C ASP A 138 17.22 -4.38 -66.56
N LEU A 139 16.19 -4.93 -65.91
CA LEU A 139 16.28 -5.52 -64.56
C LEU A 139 16.09 -7.05 -64.54
N GLY A 140 16.14 -7.72 -65.70
CA GLY A 140 15.94 -9.16 -65.84
C GLY A 140 16.93 -10.07 -65.08
N SER A 141 17.99 -9.53 -64.50
CA SER A 141 18.95 -10.28 -63.67
C SER A 141 18.58 -10.38 -62.17
N LEU A 142 17.56 -9.65 -61.71
CA LEU A 142 17.12 -9.61 -60.30
C LEU A 142 15.88 -10.48 -60.01
N GLU A 143 15.47 -11.31 -60.98
CA GLU A 143 14.23 -12.09 -60.93
C GLU A 143 14.11 -13.01 -59.70
N PRO A 144 15.16 -13.72 -59.23
CA PRO A 144 15.06 -14.58 -58.05
C PRO A 144 14.88 -13.81 -56.73
N ASP A 145 15.69 -12.77 -56.50
CA ASP A 145 15.70 -12.02 -55.23
C ASP A 145 14.42 -11.21 -55.03
N VAL A 146 13.86 -10.67 -56.12
CA VAL A 146 12.58 -9.95 -56.11
C VAL A 146 11.40 -10.89 -55.84
N LEU A 147 11.44 -12.12 -56.38
CA LEU A 147 10.42 -13.14 -56.11
C LEU A 147 10.52 -13.69 -54.68
N GLU A 148 11.72 -13.86 -54.15
CA GLU A 148 11.93 -14.27 -52.75
C GLU A 148 11.42 -13.20 -51.76
N ALA A 149 11.76 -11.93 -51.98
CA ALA A 149 11.25 -10.83 -51.16
C ALA A 149 9.72 -10.72 -51.23
N ALA A 150 9.13 -10.88 -52.41
CA ALA A 150 7.67 -10.90 -52.58
C ALA A 150 7.01 -12.11 -51.89
N ALA A 151 7.63 -13.28 -51.93
CA ALA A 151 7.16 -14.49 -51.24
C ALA A 151 7.24 -14.34 -49.71
N GLN A 152 8.35 -13.80 -49.19
CA GLN A 152 8.53 -13.52 -47.76
C GLN A 152 7.50 -12.48 -47.27
N MET A 153 7.29 -11.40 -48.02
CA MET A 153 6.25 -10.41 -47.69
C MET A 153 4.83 -11.02 -47.75
N SER A 154 4.53 -11.88 -48.72
CA SER A 154 3.22 -12.54 -48.82
C SER A 154 2.96 -13.50 -47.64
N HIS A 155 3.99 -14.19 -47.13
CA HIS A 155 3.87 -15.05 -45.96
C HIS A 155 3.55 -14.25 -44.71
N ILE A 156 4.30 -13.17 -44.47
CA ILE A 156 4.12 -12.28 -43.33
C ILE A 156 2.73 -11.62 -43.36
N SER A 157 2.27 -11.14 -44.53
CA SER A 157 0.93 -10.56 -44.66
C SER A 157 -0.19 -11.56 -44.39
N LYS A 158 -0.03 -12.82 -44.82
CA LYS A 158 -1.02 -13.88 -44.55
C LYS A 158 -1.08 -14.22 -43.07
N GLU A 159 0.08 -14.30 -42.42
CA GLU A 159 0.17 -14.56 -40.99
C GLU A 159 -0.49 -13.42 -40.17
N LEU A 160 -0.20 -12.16 -40.54
CA LEU A 160 -0.80 -10.99 -39.89
C LEU A 160 -2.32 -10.92 -40.12
N ALA A 161 -2.79 -11.20 -41.34
CA ALA A 161 -4.22 -11.23 -41.65
C ALA A 161 -4.97 -12.33 -40.90
N ASN A 162 -4.33 -13.48 -40.64
CA ASN A 162 -4.92 -14.55 -39.82
C ASN A 162 -5.01 -14.15 -38.34
N ILE A 163 -3.93 -13.58 -37.80
CA ILE A 163 -3.84 -13.14 -36.39
C ILE A 163 -4.83 -12.00 -36.12
N TYR A 164 -4.91 -11.03 -37.03
CA TYR A 164 -5.79 -9.85 -36.94
C TYR A 164 -7.03 -9.98 -37.84
N SER A 165 -7.51 -11.20 -38.02
CA SER A 165 -8.78 -11.43 -38.72
C SER A 165 -9.93 -10.77 -37.94
N ASP A 166 -10.95 -10.32 -38.67
CA ASP A 166 -12.14 -9.71 -38.07
C ASP A 166 -12.81 -10.64 -37.05
N ASP A 167 -12.78 -11.96 -37.30
CA ASP A 167 -13.27 -12.99 -36.38
C ASP A 167 -12.45 -13.06 -35.09
N ALA A 168 -11.12 -12.97 -35.17
CA ALA A 168 -10.25 -12.93 -34.00
C ALA A 168 -10.50 -11.67 -33.18
N LEU A 169 -10.67 -10.53 -33.84
CA LEU A 169 -10.94 -9.25 -33.18
C LEU A 169 -12.33 -9.22 -32.54
N ALA A 170 -13.34 -9.81 -33.19
CA ALA A 170 -14.69 -9.96 -32.63
C ALA A 170 -14.67 -10.80 -31.35
N ARG A 171 -14.01 -11.97 -31.37
CA ARG A 171 -13.84 -12.82 -30.17
C ARG A 171 -13.13 -12.11 -29.03
N ALA A 172 -12.06 -11.35 -29.34
CA ALA A 172 -11.35 -10.58 -28.33
C ALA A 172 -12.25 -9.51 -27.68
N ARG A 173 -13.08 -8.82 -28.47
CA ARG A 173 -14.05 -7.83 -27.96
C ARG A 173 -15.11 -8.47 -27.08
N ASP A 174 -15.63 -9.63 -27.46
CA ASP A 174 -16.62 -10.37 -26.68
C ASP A 174 -16.04 -10.87 -25.36
N PHE A 175 -14.80 -11.39 -25.37
CA PHE A 175 -14.10 -11.75 -24.14
C PHE A 175 -13.93 -10.56 -23.19
N LEU A 176 -13.52 -9.39 -23.71
CA LEU A 176 -13.39 -8.18 -22.90
C LEU A 176 -14.73 -7.71 -22.32
N ARG A 177 -15.82 -7.79 -23.11
CA ARG A 177 -17.16 -7.47 -22.63
C ARG A 177 -17.59 -8.43 -21.51
N GLN A 178 -17.35 -9.73 -21.67
CA GLN A 178 -17.63 -10.72 -20.64
C GLN A 178 -16.83 -10.43 -19.36
N ARG A 179 -15.54 -10.16 -19.48
CA ARG A 179 -14.68 -9.80 -18.34
C ARG A 179 -15.15 -8.54 -17.61
N GLN A 180 -15.66 -7.54 -18.34
CA GLN A 180 -16.24 -6.36 -17.72
C GLN A 180 -17.48 -6.71 -16.89
N THR A 181 -18.40 -7.51 -17.43
CA THR A 181 -19.58 -7.98 -16.70
C THR A 181 -19.20 -8.81 -15.47
N GLU A 182 -18.18 -9.66 -15.57
CA GLU A 182 -17.67 -10.43 -14.43
C GLU A 182 -17.12 -9.52 -13.32
N VAL A 183 -16.37 -8.46 -13.68
CA VAL A 183 -15.85 -7.47 -12.73
C VAL A 183 -16.98 -6.71 -12.03
N ASP A 184 -18.01 -6.31 -12.77
CA ASP A 184 -19.15 -5.60 -12.20
C ASP A 184 -19.92 -6.48 -11.20
N ASN A 185 -20.16 -7.75 -11.56
CA ASN A 185 -20.77 -8.73 -10.66
C ASN A 185 -19.93 -8.98 -9.42
N PHE A 186 -18.60 -9.08 -9.57
CA PHE A 186 -17.68 -9.26 -8.46
C PHE A 186 -17.70 -8.06 -7.51
N ASN A 187 -17.68 -6.83 -8.04
CA ASN A 187 -17.80 -5.61 -7.24
C ASN A 187 -19.12 -5.55 -6.46
N SER A 188 -20.24 -5.95 -7.08
CA SER A 188 -21.52 -6.05 -6.39
C SER A 188 -21.44 -7.00 -5.18
N ARG A 189 -20.82 -8.18 -5.36
CA ARG A 189 -20.64 -9.16 -4.28
C ARG A 189 -19.78 -8.63 -3.14
N ILE A 190 -18.69 -7.92 -3.45
CA ILE A 190 -17.83 -7.28 -2.43
C ILE A 190 -18.63 -6.26 -1.62
N ASN A 191 -19.46 -5.45 -2.28
CA ASN A 191 -20.26 -4.45 -1.59
C ASN A 191 -21.28 -5.11 -0.65
N THR A 192 -21.95 -6.17 -1.08
CA THR A 192 -22.83 -6.96 -0.21
C THR A 192 -22.08 -7.54 0.99
N ALA A 193 -20.91 -8.16 0.76
CA ALA A 193 -20.11 -8.72 1.84
C ALA A 193 -19.66 -7.66 2.86
N LYS A 194 -19.33 -6.44 2.41
CA LYS A 194 -18.98 -5.32 3.31
C LYS A 194 -20.16 -4.88 4.17
N LEU A 195 -21.37 -4.82 3.61
CA LEU A 195 -22.58 -4.50 4.37
C LEU A 195 -22.82 -5.54 5.45
N VAL A 196 -22.80 -6.82 5.10
CA VAL A 196 -22.97 -7.93 6.07
C VAL A 196 -21.89 -7.87 7.15
N ALA A 197 -20.62 -7.65 6.79
CA ALA A 197 -19.56 -7.54 7.78
C ALA A 197 -19.76 -6.36 8.76
N THR A 198 -20.34 -5.25 8.28
CA THR A 198 -20.67 -4.09 9.12
C THR A 198 -21.82 -4.40 10.06
N GLU A 199 -22.86 -5.08 9.58
CA GLU A 199 -24.00 -5.54 10.39
C GLU A 199 -23.54 -6.53 11.48
N LEU A 200 -22.71 -7.51 11.13
CA LEU A 200 -22.16 -8.47 12.09
C LEU A 200 -21.34 -7.78 13.19
N LYS A 201 -20.57 -6.74 12.84
CA LYS A 201 -19.83 -5.95 13.82
C LYS A 201 -20.77 -5.20 14.77
N HIS A 202 -21.89 -4.68 14.26
CA HIS A 202 -22.89 -4.02 15.08
C HIS A 202 -23.55 -5.00 16.06
N TRP A 203 -23.97 -6.19 15.58
CA TRP A 203 -24.54 -7.23 16.44
C TRP A 203 -23.57 -7.74 17.49
N LEU A 204 -22.29 -7.91 17.15
CA LEU A 204 -21.27 -8.28 18.14
C LEU A 204 -21.22 -7.26 19.27
N HIS A 205 -21.22 -5.97 18.93
CA HIS A 205 -21.17 -4.91 19.94
C HIS A 205 -22.42 -4.89 20.82
N GLU A 206 -23.60 -5.11 20.23
CA GLU A 206 -24.86 -5.21 20.97
C GLU A 206 -24.84 -6.41 21.95
N VAL A 207 -24.41 -7.58 21.49
CA VAL A 207 -24.29 -8.78 22.32
C VAL A 207 -23.28 -8.59 23.45
N GLU A 208 -22.11 -7.98 23.19
CA GLU A 208 -21.12 -7.67 24.23
C GLU A 208 -21.69 -6.74 25.31
N LEU A 209 -22.49 -5.75 24.91
CA LEU A 209 -23.17 -4.85 25.85
C LEU A 209 -24.20 -5.61 26.69
N GLU A 210 -25.04 -6.44 26.07
CA GLU A 210 -26.03 -7.27 26.77
C GLU A 210 -25.36 -8.24 27.74
N GLU A 211 -24.27 -8.89 27.33
CA GLU A 211 -23.49 -9.80 28.18
C GLU A 211 -22.90 -9.06 29.37
N SER A 212 -22.37 -7.84 29.17
CA SER A 212 -21.84 -7.02 30.26
C SER A 212 -22.92 -6.64 31.28
N VAL A 213 -24.14 -6.34 30.82
CA VAL A 213 -25.29 -6.04 31.69
C VAL A 213 -25.72 -7.29 32.45
N ALA A 214 -25.83 -8.43 31.78
CA ALA A 214 -26.18 -9.71 32.39
C ALA A 214 -25.15 -10.12 33.46
N ALA A 215 -23.86 -9.96 33.18
CA ALA A 215 -22.78 -10.23 34.13
C ALA A 215 -22.90 -9.32 35.37
N SER A 216 -23.17 -8.03 35.19
CA SER A 216 -23.39 -7.11 36.31
C SER A 216 -24.64 -7.45 37.13
N GLN A 217 -25.72 -7.89 36.49
CA GLN A 217 -26.93 -8.32 37.19
C GLN A 217 -26.68 -9.60 38.00
N LEU A 218 -25.93 -10.55 37.44
CA LEU A 218 -25.58 -11.80 38.13
C LEU A 218 -24.67 -11.54 39.34
N GLU A 219 -23.69 -10.66 39.19
CA GLU A 219 -22.82 -10.22 40.28
C GLU A 219 -23.64 -9.60 41.42
N ARG A 220 -24.55 -8.68 41.09
CA ARG A 220 -25.44 -8.05 42.07
C ARG A 220 -26.35 -9.06 42.76
N LEU A 221 -26.94 -9.99 42.01
CA LEU A 221 -27.80 -11.04 42.56
C LEU A 221 -27.00 -11.96 43.50
N ARG A 222 -25.76 -12.27 43.17
CA ARG A 222 -24.86 -13.04 44.03
C ARG A 222 -24.56 -12.30 45.32
N ASP A 223 -24.32 -11.00 45.25
CA ASP A 223 -24.06 -10.16 46.43
C ASP A 223 -25.31 -10.05 47.33
N GLU A 224 -26.49 -9.85 46.74
CA GLU A 224 -27.79 -9.86 47.46
C GLU A 224 -28.06 -11.23 48.12
N LEU A 225 -27.77 -12.35 47.44
CA LEU A 225 -27.88 -13.69 48.01
C LEU A 225 -26.89 -13.92 49.15
N HIS A 226 -25.67 -13.39 49.04
CA HIS A 226 -24.65 -13.49 50.10
C HIS A 226 -25.07 -12.72 51.36
N GLU A 227 -25.74 -11.57 51.21
CA GLU A 227 -26.30 -10.80 52.32
C GLU A 227 -27.41 -11.57 53.04
N VAL A 228 -28.32 -12.21 52.31
CA VAL A 228 -29.46 -12.95 52.89
C VAL A 228 -29.06 -14.31 53.46
N LEU A 229 -28.11 -15.01 52.85
CA LEU A 229 -27.65 -16.33 53.29
C LEU A 229 -26.12 -16.49 53.17
N PRO A 230 -25.34 -15.98 54.15
CA PRO A 230 -23.87 -15.95 54.07
C PRO A 230 -23.21 -17.34 54.01
N GLU A 231 -23.87 -18.39 54.49
CA GLU A 231 -23.39 -19.77 54.44
C GLU A 231 -23.33 -20.33 53.00
N LEU A 232 -24.16 -19.82 52.07
CA LEU A 232 -24.21 -20.28 50.68
C LEU A 232 -23.05 -19.72 49.84
N GLY A 233 -22.57 -18.51 50.14
CA GLY A 233 -21.40 -17.93 49.48
C GLY A 233 -20.08 -18.63 49.81
N LYS A 234 -19.97 -19.25 50.99
CA LYS A 234 -18.80 -20.08 51.35
C LYS A 234 -18.71 -21.34 50.50
N ILE A 235 -19.85 -21.94 50.14
CA ILE A 235 -19.90 -23.16 49.30
C ILE A 235 -19.51 -22.81 47.86
N ALA A 236 -20.04 -21.72 47.30
CA ALA A 236 -19.72 -21.29 45.93
C ALA A 236 -18.25 -20.88 45.75
N MET A 237 -17.64 -20.22 46.74
CA MET A 237 -16.21 -19.86 46.71
C MET A 237 -15.30 -21.10 46.71
N VAL A 238 -15.66 -22.12 47.48
CA VAL A 238 -14.93 -23.40 47.55
C VAL A 238 -15.01 -24.17 46.22
N GLU A 239 -16.14 -24.12 45.52
CA GLU A 239 -16.33 -24.80 44.23
C GLU A 239 -15.58 -24.10 43.08
N VAL A 240 -15.58 -22.76 43.02
CA VAL A 240 -14.82 -21.97 42.03
C VAL A 240 -13.30 -22.11 42.21
N GLU A 241 -12.84 -22.27 43.45
CA GLU A 241 -11.42 -22.48 43.76
C GLU A 241 -10.96 -23.90 43.37
N ALA A 242 -11.83 -24.90 43.50
CA ALA A 242 -11.59 -26.26 43.01
C ALA A 242 -11.55 -26.36 41.48
N GLU A 243 -12.38 -25.58 40.77
CA GLU A 243 -12.40 -25.56 39.30
C GLU A 243 -11.17 -24.84 38.71
N ARG A 244 -10.70 -23.76 39.36
CA ARG A 244 -9.46 -23.05 38.95
C ARG A 244 -8.20 -23.90 39.07
N ASP A 245 -8.15 -24.83 40.03
CA ASP A 245 -7.02 -25.77 40.19
C ASP A 245 -7.01 -26.87 39.12
N THR A 246 -8.12 -27.08 38.41
CA THR A 246 -8.27 -28.12 37.39
C THR A 246 -7.98 -27.63 35.96
N ILE A 247 -8.07 -26.32 35.68
CA ILE A 247 -7.87 -25.78 34.33
C ILE A 247 -6.40 -25.40 34.10
N THR A 248 -5.64 -26.32 33.49
CA THR A 248 -4.29 -26.04 32.98
C THR A 248 -4.36 -24.98 31.88
N ARG A 249 -3.86 -23.76 32.14
CA ARG A 249 -3.77 -22.70 31.12
C ARG A 249 -2.74 -23.09 30.05
N LEU A 250 -3.18 -23.21 28.79
CA LEU A 250 -2.29 -23.30 27.64
C LEU A 250 -1.47 -22.00 27.51
N PRO A 251 -0.14 -22.08 27.29
CA PRO A 251 0.67 -20.89 27.13
C PRO A 251 0.26 -20.17 25.84
N ARG A 252 0.03 -18.85 25.94
CA ARG A 252 -0.06 -17.99 24.75
C ARG A 252 1.29 -18.08 24.02
N ALA A 253 1.25 -18.45 22.74
CA ALA A 253 2.39 -18.29 21.86
C ALA A 253 2.79 -16.81 21.84
N ALA A 254 4.07 -16.54 22.10
CA ALA A 254 4.65 -15.22 22.08
C ALA A 254 4.58 -14.65 20.65
N GLU A 255 4.00 -13.46 20.53
CA GLU A 255 4.30 -12.52 19.44
C GLU A 255 5.64 -11.82 19.72
#